data_AF-A0A7X7C1I1-F1
#
_entry.id   AF-A0A7X7C1I1-F1
#
_cell.length_a   1.000
_cell.length_b   1.000
_cell.length_c   1.000
_cell.angle_alpha   90.00
_cell.angle_beta   90.00
_cell.angle_gamma   90.00
#
_symmetry.space_group_name_H-M   'P 1'
#
loop_
_entity.id
_entity.type
_entity.pdbx_description
1 polymer ?
#
loop_
_entity_poly.entity_id
_entity_poly.type
_entity_poly.pdbx_seq_one_letter_code
_entity_poly.pdbx_strand_id
1 'polypeptide(L)'
;LMNEQHVRKQGSIALFEYRDSLQIKEWHMSVLRTHLNRFIEESFNLESKTWQKEIYYDTGAEIDSVSGKHPVLSEIVTTNIITLEKSLKNHEAIVKVDSLEKINASSLNSNISLKVDKVIEENKSVETELLHKISFKYILIVLGAILFIIFFSR
;
A
#
# COMPACT_ATOMS: atom_id res chain seq x y z
N LEU A 1 -47.62 51.72 -42.85
CA LEU A 1 -46.19 51.94 -43.13
C LEU A 1 -45.42 52.63 -42.00
N MET A 2 -45.87 53.76 -41.42
CA MET A 2 -45.14 54.40 -40.31
C MET A 2 -45.02 53.55 -39.03
N ASN A 3 -46.04 52.75 -38.70
CA ASN A 3 -46.02 51.93 -37.48
C ASN A 3 -45.04 50.75 -37.57
N GLU A 4 -44.90 50.13 -38.75
CA GLU A 4 -44.00 48.98 -38.96
C GLU A 4 -42.52 49.37 -38.90
N GLN A 5 -42.14 50.56 -39.41
CA GLN A 5 -40.76 51.04 -39.30
C GLN A 5 -40.38 51.39 -37.87
N HIS A 6 -41.32 51.93 -37.08
CA HIS A 6 -41.06 52.27 -35.69
C HIS A 6 -40.90 51.01 -34.81
N VAL A 7 -41.76 50.01 -35.01
CA VAL A 7 -41.66 48.70 -34.35
C VAL A 7 -40.35 47.99 -34.72
N ARG A 8 -39.94 48.04 -35.99
CA ARG A 8 -38.68 47.44 -36.44
C ARG A 8 -37.44 48.10 -35.82
N LYS A 9 -37.45 49.44 -35.67
CA LYS A 9 -36.37 50.17 -34.99
C LYS A 9 -36.31 49.86 -33.49
N GLN A 10 -37.44 49.85 -32.80
CA GLN A 10 -37.49 49.49 -31.38
C GLN A 10 -37.05 48.04 -31.13
N GLY A 11 -37.48 47.10 -31.98
CA GLY A 11 -37.02 45.70 -31.91
C GLY A 11 -35.52 45.56 -32.12
N SER A 12 -34.92 46.40 -32.97
CA SER A 12 -33.47 46.38 -33.22
C SER A 12 -32.65 46.98 -32.06
N ILE A 13 -33.18 47.98 -31.35
CA ILE A 13 -32.52 48.59 -30.19
C ILE A 13 -32.55 47.62 -29.00
N ALA A 14 -33.70 47.00 -28.72
CA ALA A 14 -33.83 46.00 -27.66
C ALA A 14 -32.92 44.78 -27.90
N LEU A 15 -32.75 44.35 -29.16
CA LEU A 15 -31.84 43.26 -29.52
C LEU A 15 -30.37 43.63 -29.28
N PHE A 16 -30.01 44.88 -29.54
CA PHE A 16 -28.66 45.40 -29.31
C PHE A 16 -28.35 45.51 -27.81
N GLU A 17 -29.25 46.12 -27.03
CA GLU A 17 -29.12 46.21 -25.56
C GLU A 17 -29.05 44.82 -24.92
N TYR A 18 -29.83 43.86 -25.41
CA TYR A 18 -29.77 42.48 -24.95
C TYR A 18 -28.39 41.87 -25.22
N ARG A 19 -27.84 42.02 -26.43
CA ARG A 19 -26.51 41.54 -26.79
C ARG A 19 -25.40 42.14 -25.93
N ASP A 20 -25.43 43.45 -25.71
CA ASP A 20 -24.46 44.14 -24.86
C ASP A 20 -24.54 43.62 -23.42
N SER A 21 -25.76 43.45 -22.88
CA SER A 21 -25.96 42.91 -21.54
C SER A 21 -25.45 41.47 -21.41
N LEU A 22 -25.60 40.65 -22.45
CA LEU A 22 -25.12 39.28 -22.50
C LEU A 22 -23.59 39.25 -22.50
N GLN A 23 -22.96 40.06 -23.33
CA GLN A 23 -21.50 40.15 -23.43
C GLN A 23 -20.87 40.62 -22.11
N ILE A 24 -21.49 41.60 -21.44
CA ILE A 24 -21.06 42.04 -20.11
C ILE A 24 -21.15 40.90 -19.10
N LYS A 25 -22.26 40.15 -19.09
CA LYS A 25 -22.43 38.99 -18.19
C LYS A 25 -21.41 37.88 -18.47
N GLU A 26 -21.14 37.57 -19.74
CA GLU A 26 -20.11 36.60 -20.13
C GLU A 26 -18.72 37.03 -19.65
N TRP A 27 -18.38 38.31 -19.78
CA TRP A 27 -17.13 38.85 -19.28
C TRP A 27 -17.02 38.70 -17.75
N HIS A 28 -18.06 39.09 -17.01
CA HIS A 28 -18.10 38.90 -15.55
C HIS A 28 -17.98 37.43 -15.15
N MET A 29 -18.63 36.52 -15.88
CA MET A 29 -18.54 35.07 -15.64
C MET A 29 -17.10 34.56 -15.86
N SER A 30 -16.43 35.01 -16.90
CA SER A 30 -15.04 34.66 -17.20
C SER A 30 -14.08 35.15 -16.11
N VAL A 31 -14.24 36.40 -15.66
CA VAL A 31 -13.46 36.98 -14.56
C VAL A 31 -13.68 36.19 -13.27
N LEU A 32 -14.94 35.90 -12.93
CA LEU A 32 -15.29 35.14 -11.72
C LEU A 32 -14.69 33.73 -11.76
N ARG A 33 -14.79 33.04 -12.90
CA ARG A 33 -14.18 31.72 -13.10
C ARG A 33 -12.66 31.76 -12.91
N THR A 34 -12.01 32.79 -13.42
CA THR A 34 -10.55 32.98 -13.25
C THR A 34 -10.19 33.19 -11.79
N HIS A 35 -10.94 34.03 -11.06
CA HIS A 35 -10.73 34.24 -9.64
C HIS A 35 -10.94 32.98 -8.80
N LEU A 36 -11.97 32.18 -9.11
CA LEU A 36 -12.20 30.89 -8.45
C LEU A 36 -11.06 29.91 -8.67
N ASN A 37 -10.58 29.78 -9.91
CA ASN A 37 -9.46 28.90 -10.22
C ASN A 37 -8.19 29.33 -9.47
N ARG A 38 -7.89 30.64 -9.46
CA ARG A 38 -6.77 31.18 -8.69
C ARG A 38 -6.91 30.90 -7.19
N PHE A 39 -8.11 31.06 -6.63
CA PHE A 39 -8.36 30.77 -5.21
C PHE A 39 -8.18 29.28 -4.87
N ILE A 40 -8.63 28.38 -5.74
CA ILE A 40 -8.42 26.93 -5.59
C ILE A 40 -6.92 26.61 -5.63
N GLU A 41 -6.19 27.19 -6.58
CA GLU A 41 -4.74 26.99 -6.70
C GLU A 41 -3.99 27.54 -5.48
N GLU A 42 -4.34 28.74 -5.01
CA GLU A 42 -3.77 29.35 -3.80
C GLU A 42 -4.09 28.53 -2.54
N SER A 43 -5.31 27.99 -2.43
CA SER A 43 -5.71 27.14 -1.30
C SER A 43 -4.93 25.82 -1.29
N PHE A 44 -4.81 25.15 -2.45
CA PHE A 44 -4.01 23.95 -2.60
C PHE A 44 -2.51 24.20 -2.35
N ASN A 45 -2.01 25.36 -2.78
CA ASN A 45 -0.64 25.77 -2.55
C ASN A 45 -0.39 26.09 -1.06
N LEU A 46 -1.32 26.75 -0.37
CA LEU A 46 -1.24 27.03 1.06
C LEU A 46 -1.29 25.74 1.90
N GLU A 47 -2.17 24.81 1.51
CA GLU A 47 -2.26 23.48 2.11
C GLU A 47 -0.97 22.66 1.86
N SER A 48 -0.37 22.73 0.67
CA SER A 48 0.90 22.03 0.41
C SER A 48 2.12 22.71 1.06
N LYS A 49 2.08 24.03 1.28
CA LYS A 49 3.18 24.82 1.86
C LYS A 49 3.26 24.80 3.39
N THR A 50 2.37 24.12 4.10
CA THR A 50 2.34 24.17 5.58
C THR A 50 3.42 23.33 6.28
N TRP A 51 4.55 23.05 5.61
CA TRP A 51 5.75 22.53 6.27
C TRP A 51 6.55 23.71 6.84
N GLN A 52 6.40 23.93 8.14
CA GLN A 52 7.14 24.96 8.86
C GLN A 52 7.99 24.29 9.94
N LYS A 53 9.32 24.48 9.84
CA LYS A 53 10.30 24.04 10.84
C LYS A 53 10.84 25.28 11.55
N GLU A 54 10.54 25.38 12.83
CA GLU A 54 11.08 26.41 13.72
C GLU A 54 12.11 25.78 14.64
N ILE A 55 13.30 26.38 14.69
CA ILE A 55 14.40 25.95 15.56
C ILE A 55 14.72 27.10 16.50
N TYR A 56 14.53 26.87 17.79
CA TYR A 56 14.90 27.78 18.86
C TYR A 56 16.27 27.39 19.38
N TYR A 57 17.20 28.35 19.37
CA TYR A 57 18.57 28.14 19.84
C TYR A 57 18.73 28.72 21.25
N ASP A 58 19.50 28.04 22.09
CA ASP A 58 19.90 28.56 23.40
C ASP A 58 21.05 29.55 23.22
N THR A 59 20.72 30.84 23.22
CA THR A 59 21.70 31.92 23.10
C THR A 59 22.51 32.17 24.37
N GLY A 60 22.15 31.52 25.49
CA GLY A 60 22.87 31.60 26.76
C GLY A 60 23.99 30.56 26.92
N ALA A 61 23.99 29.53 26.06
CA ALA A 61 24.99 28.46 26.09
C ALA A 61 26.19 28.76 25.18
N GLU A 62 27.33 28.15 25.52
CA GLU A 62 28.57 28.27 24.74
C GLU A 62 28.36 27.75 23.31
N ILE A 63 28.92 28.47 22.34
CA ILE A 63 28.77 28.15 20.91
C ILE A 63 29.55 26.87 20.62
N ASP A 64 28.92 25.91 19.93
CA ASP A 64 29.58 24.68 19.53
C ASP A 64 30.78 25.01 18.63
N SER A 65 31.96 24.52 19.03
CA SER A 65 33.24 24.81 18.38
C SER A 65 33.33 24.25 16.95
N VAL A 66 32.52 23.23 16.65
CA VAL A 66 32.50 22.55 15.34
C VAL A 66 31.47 23.18 14.40
N SER A 67 30.26 23.44 14.90
CA SER A 67 29.14 23.99 14.12
C SER A 67 29.17 25.51 13.98
N GLY A 68 29.78 26.22 14.95
CA GLY A 68 29.74 27.68 15.04
C GLY A 68 28.36 28.24 15.35
N LYS A 69 27.44 27.39 15.85
CA LYS A 69 26.06 27.75 16.17
C LYS A 69 25.78 27.52 17.66
N HIS A 70 24.88 28.33 18.20
CA HIS A 70 24.30 28.07 19.51
C HIS A 70 23.62 26.69 19.53
N PRO A 71 23.64 25.97 20.66
CA PRO A 71 22.96 24.68 20.77
C PRO A 71 21.44 24.85 20.60
N VAL A 72 20.78 23.84 20.06
CA VAL A 72 19.32 23.84 19.84
C VAL A 72 18.62 23.63 21.18
N LEU A 73 17.77 24.58 21.56
CA LEU A 73 16.93 24.49 22.76
C LEU A 73 15.66 23.69 22.47
N SER A 74 14.96 24.01 21.38
CA SER A 74 13.75 23.32 20.98
C SER A 74 13.53 23.38 19.47
N GLU A 75 12.88 22.36 18.93
CA GLU A 75 12.49 22.30 17.52
C GLU A 75 10.97 22.02 17.45
N ILE A 76 10.26 22.85 16.70
CA ILE A 76 8.84 22.68 16.41
C ILE A 76 8.69 22.43 14.91
N VAL A 77 8.11 21.28 14.57
CA VAL A 77 7.82 20.90 13.19
C VAL A 77 6.32 20.84 13.01
N THR A 78 5.78 21.83 12.30
CA THR A 78 4.36 21.84 11.90
C THR A 78 4.24 21.16 10.55
N THR A 79 3.45 20.08 10.50
CA THR A 79 3.16 19.35 9.26
C THR A 79 1.66 19.38 8.97
N ASN A 80 1.29 19.37 7.68
CA ASN A 80 -0.10 19.44 7.28
C ASN A 80 -0.84 18.11 7.58
N ILE A 81 -2.04 18.21 8.16
CA ILE A 81 -2.93 17.09 8.49
C ILE A 81 -3.19 16.16 7.28
N ILE A 82 -3.37 16.70 6.07
CA ILE A 82 -3.64 15.91 4.85
C ILE A 82 -2.44 15.03 4.49
N THR A 83 -1.21 15.54 4.66
CA THR A 83 0.00 14.75 4.39
C THR A 83 0.17 13.63 5.41
N LEU A 84 -0.15 13.90 6.68
CA LEU A 84 -0.17 12.88 7.74
C LEU A 84 -1.24 11.83 7.49
N GLU A 85 -2.47 12.22 7.16
CA GLU A 85 -3.57 11.29 6.85
C GLU A 85 -3.26 10.41 5.64
N LYS A 86 -2.71 10.99 4.57
CA LYS A 86 -2.29 10.22 3.38
C LYS A 86 -1.17 9.25 3.70
N SER A 87 -0.19 9.68 4.51
CA SER A 87 0.90 8.81 4.97
C SER A 87 0.38 7.69 5.86
N LEU A 88 -0.54 7.98 6.78
CA LEU A 88 -1.16 7.02 7.68
C LEU A 88 -1.98 5.98 6.91
N LYS A 89 -2.79 6.43 5.94
CA LYS A 89 -3.55 5.54 5.05
C LYS A 89 -2.64 4.63 4.22
N ASN A 90 -1.52 5.17 3.70
CA ASN A 90 -0.56 4.37 2.95
C ASN A 90 0.15 3.35 3.84
N HIS A 91 0.50 3.73 5.06
CA HIS A 91 1.08 2.81 6.05
C HIS A 91 0.10 1.70 6.42
N GLU A 92 -1.17 2.01 6.66
CA GLU A 92 -2.22 1.00 6.93
C GLU A 92 -2.38 0.02 5.76
N ALA A 93 -2.31 0.51 4.52
CA ALA A 93 -2.36 -0.35 3.33
C ALA A 93 -1.16 -1.30 3.26
N ILE A 94 0.05 -0.82 3.53
CA ILE A 94 1.27 -1.65 3.58
C ILE A 94 1.16 -2.73 4.66
N VAL A 95 0.71 -2.37 5.87
CA VAL A 95 0.53 -3.31 6.97
C VAL A 95 -0.48 -4.41 6.62
N LYS A 96 -1.58 -4.05 5.94
CA LYS A 96 -2.56 -5.03 5.45
C LYS A 96 -1.94 -6.00 4.44
N VAL A 97 -1.17 -5.49 3.47
CA VAL A 97 -0.49 -6.33 2.47
C VAL A 97 0.51 -7.28 3.14
N ASP A 98 1.35 -6.77 4.04
CA ASP A 98 2.33 -7.58 4.78
C ASP A 98 1.65 -8.66 5.64
N SER A 99 0.50 -8.33 6.26
CA SER A 99 -0.28 -9.31 7.02
C SER A 99 -0.82 -10.45 6.12
N LEU A 100 -1.26 -10.14 4.90
CA LEU A 100 -1.73 -11.13 3.94
C LEU A 100 -0.59 -12.01 3.42
N GLU A 101 0.57 -11.41 3.12
CA GLU A 101 1.77 -12.15 2.73
C GLU A 101 2.22 -13.11 3.83
N LYS A 102 2.21 -12.67 5.09
CA LYS A 102 2.55 -13.51 6.24
C LYS A 102 1.58 -14.69 6.41
N ILE A 103 0.28 -14.46 6.25
CA ILE A 103 -0.74 -15.54 6.30
C ILE A 103 -0.50 -16.55 5.16
N ASN A 104 -0.25 -16.07 3.94
CA ASN A 104 0.02 -16.93 2.80
C ASN A 104 1.31 -17.74 2.99
N ALA A 105 2.38 -17.09 3.44
CA ALA A 105 3.65 -17.76 3.74
C ALA A 105 3.50 -18.81 4.85
N SER A 106 2.74 -18.49 5.92
CA SER A 106 2.44 -19.44 6.99
C SER A 106 1.64 -20.65 6.49
N SER A 107 0.66 -20.43 5.61
CA SER A 107 -0.14 -21.50 4.99
C SER A 107 0.72 -22.40 4.11
N LEU A 108 1.56 -21.81 3.25
CA LEU A 108 2.51 -22.55 2.43
C LEU A 108 3.50 -23.36 3.27
N ASN A 109 4.04 -22.76 4.33
CA ASN A 109 4.97 -23.45 5.22
C ASN A 109 4.30 -24.64 5.95
N SER A 110 3.06 -24.46 6.43
CA SER A 110 2.28 -25.57 7.01
C SER A 110 2.04 -26.69 6.00
N ASN A 111 1.70 -26.35 4.75
CA ASN A 111 1.49 -27.35 3.70
C ASN A 111 2.77 -28.09 3.33
N ILE A 112 3.92 -27.40 3.32
CA ILE A 112 5.22 -28.01 3.09
C ILE A 112 5.57 -28.95 4.26
N SER A 113 5.37 -28.51 5.51
CA SER A 113 5.58 -29.34 6.69
C SER A 113 4.77 -30.64 6.63
N LEU A 114 3.48 -30.55 6.33
CA LEU A 114 2.61 -31.74 6.21
C LEU A 114 3.08 -32.70 5.09
N LYS A 115 3.57 -32.16 3.96
CA LYS A 115 4.14 -33.00 2.89
C LYS A 115 5.42 -33.69 3.32
N VAL A 116 6.30 -32.98 4.03
CA VAL A 116 7.56 -33.55 4.56
C VAL A 116 7.24 -34.66 5.57
N ASP A 117 6.31 -34.43 6.49
CA ASP A 117 5.91 -35.42 7.49
C ASP A 117 5.34 -36.68 6.82
N LYS A 118 4.48 -36.52 5.81
CA LYS A 118 3.95 -37.64 5.01
C LYS A 118 5.04 -38.45 4.32
N VAL A 119 6.04 -37.79 3.73
CA VAL A 119 7.17 -38.47 3.07
C VAL A 119 8.04 -39.19 4.09
N ILE A 120 8.26 -38.63 5.28
CA ILE A 120 9.01 -39.29 6.36
C ILE A 120 8.26 -40.55 6.83
N GLU A 121 6.95 -40.46 6.99
CA GLU A 121 6.10 -41.60 7.38
C GLU A 121 6.10 -42.71 6.31
N GLU A 122 5.94 -42.34 5.04
CA GLU A 122 6.01 -43.29 3.92
C GLU A 122 7.39 -43.97 3.85
N ASN A 123 8.48 -43.23 4.01
CA ASN A 123 9.83 -43.81 4.04
C ASN A 123 10.03 -44.79 5.21
N LYS A 124 9.55 -44.44 6.42
CA LYS A 124 9.61 -45.34 7.58
C LYS A 124 8.81 -46.62 7.35
N SER A 125 7.61 -46.50 6.78
CA SER A 125 6.76 -47.65 6.44
C SER A 125 7.49 -48.61 5.49
N VAL A 126 8.03 -48.09 4.39
CA VAL A 126 8.79 -48.87 3.40
C VAL A 126 10.02 -49.55 4.04
N GLU A 127 10.75 -48.84 4.89
CA GLU A 127 11.90 -49.40 5.60
C GLU A 127 11.47 -50.56 6.52
N THR A 128 10.38 -50.40 7.28
CA THR A 128 9.86 -51.47 8.15
C THR A 128 9.35 -52.69 7.37
N GLU A 129 8.68 -52.48 6.23
CA GLU A 129 8.26 -53.59 5.35
C GLU A 129 9.46 -54.35 4.78
N LEU A 130 10.51 -53.63 4.36
CA LEU A 130 11.75 -54.25 3.87
C LEU A 130 12.44 -55.05 4.97
N LEU A 131 12.60 -54.49 6.17
CA LEU A 131 13.19 -55.20 7.31
C LEU A 131 12.37 -56.44 7.68
N HIS A 132 11.04 -56.34 7.68
CA HIS A 132 10.17 -57.47 7.97
C HIS A 132 10.32 -58.58 6.92
N LYS A 133 10.32 -58.23 5.63
CA LYS A 133 10.50 -59.19 4.52
C LYS A 133 11.87 -59.88 4.56
N ILE A 134 12.92 -59.13 4.90
CA ILE A 134 14.28 -59.67 5.05
C ILE A 134 14.33 -60.65 6.23
N SER A 135 13.78 -60.27 7.39
CA SER A 135 13.76 -61.13 8.58
C SER A 135 12.99 -62.44 8.35
N PHE A 136 11.83 -62.37 7.70
CA PHE A 136 11.03 -63.55 7.34
C PHE A 136 11.79 -64.48 6.39
N LYS A 137 12.50 -63.94 5.40
CA LYS A 137 13.33 -64.73 4.47
C LYS A 137 14.45 -65.48 5.21
N TYR A 138 15.14 -64.83 6.15
CA TYR A 138 16.20 -65.48 6.92
C TYR A 138 15.66 -66.59 7.83
N ILE A 139 14.52 -66.37 8.50
CA ILE A 139 13.86 -67.39 9.32
C ILE A 139 13.54 -68.63 8.49
N LEU A 140 13.02 -68.45 7.27
CA LEU A 140 12.65 -69.54 6.37
C LEU A 140 13.87 -70.33 5.88
N ILE A 141 15.00 -69.66 5.62
CA ILE A 141 16.28 -70.30 5.27
C ILE A 141 16.81 -71.15 6.43
N VAL A 142 16.81 -70.60 7.65
CA VAL A 142 17.28 -71.32 8.85
C VAL A 142 16.42 -72.56 9.13
N LEU A 143 15.09 -72.43 9.04
CA LEU A 143 14.17 -73.55 9.23
C LEU A 143 14.39 -74.64 8.18
N GLY A 144 14.59 -74.26 6.91
CA GLY A 144 14.90 -75.19 5.83
C GLY A 144 16.22 -75.94 6.03
N ALA A 145 17.26 -75.24 6.51
CA ALA A 145 18.55 -75.87 6.82
C ALA A 145 18.44 -76.89 7.97
N ILE A 146 17.68 -76.57 9.02
CA ILE A 146 17.44 -77.49 10.14
C ILE A 146 16.70 -78.75 9.66
N LEU A 147 15.64 -78.58 8.86
CA LEU A 147 14.90 -79.70 8.29
C LEU A 147 15.77 -80.57 7.38
N PHE A 148 16.65 -79.95 6.59
CA PHE A 148 17.59 -80.65 5.71
C PHE A 148 18.58 -81.50 6.51
N ILE A 149 19.15 -80.95 7.60
CA ILE A 149 20.05 -81.69 8.50
C ILE A 149 19.32 -82.88 9.14
N ILE A 150 18.09 -82.69 9.61
CA ILE A 150 17.29 -83.77 10.24
C ILE A 150 16.96 -84.87 9.22
N PHE A 151 16.63 -84.51 7.97
CA PHE A 151 16.29 -85.47 6.93
C PHE A 151 17.51 -86.31 6.48
N PHE A 152 18.70 -85.71 6.40
CA PHE A 152 19.93 -86.43 6.03
C PHE A 152 20.58 -87.19 7.20
N SER A 153 20.25 -86.85 8.45
CA SER A 153 20.75 -87.53 9.65
C SER A 153 19.95 -88.79 10.04
N ARG A 154 18.93 -89.15 9.26
CA ARG A 154 18.05 -90.30 9.48
C ARG A 154 18.21 -91.31 8.36
#